data_AF-A0A9D6FZS9-F1
#
_entry.id   AF-A0A9D6FZS9-F1
#
_cell.length_a   1.000
_cell.length_b   1.000
_cell.length_c   1.000
_cell.angle_alpha   90.00
_cell.angle_beta   90.00
_cell.angle_gamma   90.00
#
_symmetry.space_group_name_H-M   'P 1'
#
loop_
_entity.id
_entity.type
_entity.pdbx_description
1 polymer ?
#
loop_
_entity_poly.entity_id
_entity_poly.type
_entity_poly.pdbx_seq_one_letter_code
_entity_poly.pdbx_strand_id
1 'polypeptide(L)'
;MPAHETRFLSREQIAEGTMAFRFAKPAGFNFRAGQSMIVTLLDPPETDAKGNQRSFSIASAPAEADLAIATRMRDTAFKRVLKAMPEGTRVQIRGPAGSFVLDEGERRPAVFIAGGIGITPFVSMLRQSAIEPLERKLYLLYSNRRPEDAAFLRELMALEQRNSNYRIVVTMSGTEEARESWNGERGRIDKAMLERTLVDLLVPVYYVAGPPAMVEAMQGPLAGAGVKTEDIRCDEFFGY
;
A
#
# COMPACT_ATOMS: atom_id res chain seq x y z
N MET A 1 -3.71 21.23 -7.69
CA MET A 1 -3.89 19.88 -8.27
C MET A 1 -5.17 19.89 -9.08
N PRO A 2 -5.17 19.41 -10.34
CA PRO A 2 -6.38 19.37 -11.16
C PRO A 2 -7.43 18.45 -10.55
N ALA A 3 -8.70 18.81 -10.73
CA ALA A 3 -9.84 17.99 -10.36
C ALA A 3 -10.44 17.36 -11.61
N HIS A 4 -10.73 16.07 -11.55
CA HIS A 4 -11.28 15.31 -12.66
C HIS A 4 -12.58 14.65 -12.20
N GLU A 5 -13.67 14.85 -12.93
CA GLU A 5 -14.84 13.99 -12.79
C GLU A 5 -14.54 12.64 -13.43
N THR A 6 -14.89 11.57 -12.72
CA THR A 6 -14.78 10.20 -13.22
C THR A 6 -15.92 9.34 -12.67
N ARG A 7 -15.89 8.05 -12.97
CA ARG A 7 -16.89 7.08 -12.58
C ARG A 7 -16.28 5.99 -11.71
N PHE A 8 -17.01 5.62 -10.68
CA PHE A 8 -16.78 4.37 -9.97
C PHE A 8 -17.08 3.18 -10.89
N LEU A 9 -16.18 2.20 -10.91
CA LEU A 9 -16.28 1.04 -11.80
C LEU A 9 -16.70 -0.21 -11.06
N SER A 10 -15.99 -0.55 -9.99
CA SER A 10 -16.24 -1.79 -9.26
C SER A 10 -15.60 -1.78 -7.87
N ARG A 11 -16.01 -2.73 -7.03
CA ARG A 11 -15.42 -2.98 -5.71
C ARG A 11 -15.24 -4.46 -5.49
N GLU A 12 -14.24 -4.80 -4.70
CA GLU A 12 -13.90 -6.17 -4.36
C GLU A 12 -13.48 -6.24 -2.90
N GLN A 13 -13.89 -7.29 -2.18
CA GLN A 13 -13.31 -7.60 -0.88
C GLN A 13 -12.00 -8.35 -1.08
N ILE A 14 -10.88 -7.74 -0.68
CA ILE A 14 -9.52 -8.25 -0.92
C ILE A 14 -8.86 -8.87 0.32
N ALA A 15 -9.47 -8.68 1.49
CA ALA A 15 -9.13 -9.28 2.77
C ALA A 15 -10.30 -9.07 3.75
N GLU A 16 -10.26 -9.68 4.93
CA GLU A 16 -11.25 -9.41 5.98
C GLU A 16 -11.26 -7.92 6.33
N GLY A 17 -12.48 -7.36 6.33
CA GLY A 17 -12.69 -5.94 6.60
C GLY A 17 -11.93 -5.00 5.65
N THR A 18 -11.58 -5.43 4.43
CA THR A 18 -10.77 -4.62 3.50
C THR A 18 -11.31 -4.71 2.08
N MET A 19 -11.49 -3.57 1.44
CA MET A 19 -12.02 -3.50 0.08
C MET A 19 -11.11 -2.70 -0.84
N ALA A 20 -11.00 -3.16 -2.08
CA ALA A 20 -10.49 -2.39 -3.20
C ALA A 20 -11.66 -1.73 -3.94
N PHE A 21 -11.44 -0.52 -4.45
CA PHE A 21 -12.39 0.22 -5.28
C PHE A 21 -11.66 0.68 -6.54
N ARG A 22 -12.28 0.48 -7.70
CA ARG A 22 -11.77 0.90 -9.01
C ARG A 22 -12.58 2.06 -9.55
N PHE A 23 -11.89 2.97 -10.22
CA PHE A 23 -12.43 4.15 -10.88
C PHE A 23 -11.85 4.25 -12.28
N ALA A 24 -12.62 4.79 -13.23
CA ALA A 24 -12.08 5.07 -14.55
C ALA A 24 -10.93 6.07 -14.43
N LYS A 25 -9.82 5.81 -15.09
CA LYS A 25 -8.69 6.74 -15.10
C LYS A 25 -9.00 7.93 -16.02
N PRO A 26 -9.02 9.18 -15.51
CA PRO A 26 -9.28 10.33 -16.37
C PRO A 26 -8.21 10.47 -17.44
N ALA A 27 -8.60 10.94 -18.64
CA ALA A 27 -7.65 11.25 -19.70
C ALA A 27 -6.61 12.26 -19.20
N GLY A 28 -5.33 11.99 -19.46
CA GLY A 28 -4.21 12.84 -19.02
C GLY A 28 -3.87 12.74 -17.53
N PHE A 29 -4.53 11.87 -16.75
CA PHE A 29 -4.15 11.62 -15.36
C PHE A 29 -2.88 10.77 -15.28
N ASN A 30 -1.73 11.44 -15.19
CA ASN A 30 -0.43 10.79 -15.04
C ASN A 30 0.02 10.84 -13.59
N PHE A 31 0.52 9.73 -13.06
CA PHE A 31 1.04 9.63 -11.70
C PHE A 31 2.25 8.69 -11.65
N ARG A 32 3.06 8.81 -10.61
CA ARG A 32 4.16 7.88 -10.30
C ARG A 32 3.70 6.88 -9.26
N ALA A 33 4.13 5.63 -9.40
CA ALA A 33 3.75 4.56 -8.49
C ALA A 33 4.14 4.91 -7.03
N GLY A 34 3.20 4.74 -6.11
CA GLY A 34 3.32 5.15 -4.70
C GLY A 34 2.64 6.48 -4.35
N GLN A 35 2.24 7.28 -5.36
CA GLN A 35 1.47 8.50 -5.12
C GLN A 35 0.03 8.24 -4.67
N SER A 36 -0.61 9.29 -4.15
CA SER A 36 -1.99 9.29 -3.68
C SER A 36 -2.91 10.16 -4.54
N MET A 37 -4.21 10.02 -4.31
CA MET A 37 -5.25 10.87 -4.86
C MET A 37 -6.34 11.12 -3.81
N ILE A 38 -7.03 12.24 -3.94
CA ILE A 38 -8.20 12.57 -3.13
C ILE A 38 -9.44 12.15 -3.90
N VAL A 39 -10.25 11.28 -3.29
CA VAL A 39 -11.56 10.90 -3.80
C VAL A 39 -12.64 11.71 -3.09
N THR A 40 -13.49 12.36 -3.88
CA THR A 40 -14.62 13.17 -3.43
C THR A 40 -15.92 12.49 -3.86
N LEU A 41 -16.77 12.18 -2.89
CA LEU A 41 -18.13 11.72 -3.16
C LEU A 41 -19.00 12.95 -3.42
N LEU A 42 -19.64 13.00 -4.59
CA LEU A 42 -20.52 14.10 -4.99
C LEU A 42 -21.90 13.89 -4.35
N ASP A 43 -22.38 14.89 -3.62
CA ASP A 43 -23.70 14.90 -2.94
C ASP A 43 -24.02 13.59 -2.17
N PRO A 44 -23.14 13.14 -1.26
CA PRO A 44 -23.35 11.88 -0.55
C PRO A 44 -24.56 12.00 0.40
N PRO A 45 -25.32 10.91 0.61
CA PRO A 45 -26.49 10.91 1.49
C PRO A 45 -26.14 11.13 2.98
N GLU A 46 -24.87 10.93 3.34
CA GLU A 46 -24.34 11.19 4.68
C GLU A 46 -22.88 11.65 4.60
N THR A 47 -22.45 12.40 5.62
CA THR A 47 -21.05 12.79 5.83
C THR A 47 -20.69 12.69 7.31
N ASP A 48 -19.39 12.74 7.61
CA ASP A 48 -18.87 12.82 8.98
C ASP A 48 -18.00 14.10 9.13
N ALA A 49 -17.36 14.28 10.29
CA ALA A 49 -16.54 15.46 10.57
C ALA A 49 -15.36 15.69 9.59
N LYS A 50 -14.96 14.66 8.82
CA LYS A 50 -13.91 14.76 7.79
C LYS A 50 -14.48 15.07 6.40
N GLY A 51 -15.79 15.28 6.30
CA GLY A 51 -16.48 15.66 5.07
C GLY A 51 -16.56 14.54 4.03
N ASN A 52 -16.80 14.92 2.78
CA ASN A 52 -17.02 14.03 1.63
C ASN A 52 -15.74 13.69 0.85
N GLN A 53 -14.55 13.98 1.41
CA GLN A 53 -13.27 13.77 0.75
C GLN A 53 -12.34 12.90 1.59
N ARG A 54 -11.63 11.98 0.95
CA ARG A 54 -10.54 11.21 1.58
C ARG A 54 -9.36 11.07 0.63
N SER A 55 -8.16 11.14 1.19
CA SER A 55 -6.93 10.80 0.47
C SER A 55 -6.70 9.30 0.55
N PHE A 56 -6.28 8.70 -0.57
CA PHE A 56 -5.91 7.30 -0.67
C PHE A 56 -4.66 7.17 -1.53
N SER A 57 -3.70 6.35 -1.12
CA SER A 57 -2.65 5.89 -2.02
C SER A 57 -3.28 5.15 -3.20
N ILE A 58 -2.78 5.43 -4.40
CA ILE A 58 -3.18 4.73 -5.60
C ILE A 58 -2.51 3.36 -5.53
N ALA A 59 -3.30 2.29 -5.64
CA ALA A 59 -2.85 0.91 -5.59
C ALA A 59 -2.66 0.27 -6.97
N SER A 60 -3.19 0.88 -8.04
CA SER A 60 -2.90 0.45 -9.42
C SER A 60 -1.54 0.99 -9.89
N ALA A 61 -0.94 0.31 -10.86
CA ALA A 61 0.24 0.82 -11.55
C ALA A 61 -0.13 2.01 -12.45
N PRO A 62 0.79 2.98 -12.68
CA PRO A 62 0.61 4.06 -13.65
C PRO A 62 0.16 3.60 -15.02
N ALA A 63 0.62 2.45 -15.52
CA ALA A 63 0.25 1.93 -16.83
C ALA A 63 -1.13 1.23 -16.88
N GLU A 64 -1.79 0.98 -15.75
CA GLU A 64 -3.13 0.39 -15.74
C GLU A 64 -4.19 1.37 -16.29
N ALA A 65 -5.23 0.81 -16.92
CA ALA A 65 -6.35 1.55 -17.48
C ALA A 65 -7.25 2.19 -16.42
N ASP A 66 -7.27 1.63 -15.21
CA ASP A 66 -8.12 2.07 -14.10
C ASP A 66 -7.29 2.54 -12.90
N LEU A 67 -7.88 3.44 -12.12
CA LEU A 67 -7.33 3.83 -10.82
C LEU A 67 -7.92 2.92 -9.74
N ALA A 68 -7.06 2.28 -8.96
CA ALA A 68 -7.48 1.47 -7.81
C ALA A 68 -7.06 2.13 -6.50
N ILE A 69 -7.92 2.08 -5.49
CA ILE A 69 -7.59 2.33 -4.08
C ILE A 69 -7.94 1.10 -3.27
N ALA A 70 -7.36 0.97 -2.07
CA ALA A 70 -7.87 0.02 -1.09
C ALA A 70 -7.90 0.65 0.29
N THR A 71 -8.88 0.23 1.10
CA THR A 71 -9.04 0.72 2.46
C THR A 71 -9.57 -0.38 3.38
N ARG A 72 -9.14 -0.34 4.65
CA ARG A 72 -9.86 -1.05 5.72
C ARG A 72 -11.26 -0.44 5.84
N MET A 73 -12.28 -1.25 6.04
CA MET A 73 -13.66 -0.81 6.16
C MET A 73 -13.99 -0.54 7.63
N ARG A 74 -13.70 0.69 8.06
CA ARG A 74 -14.16 1.25 9.34
C ARG A 74 -15.55 1.84 9.17
N ASP A 75 -16.30 1.90 10.24
CA ASP A 75 -17.65 2.47 10.23
C ASP A 75 -17.60 4.01 10.22
N THR A 76 -17.45 4.56 9.02
CA THR A 76 -17.45 6.00 8.75
C THR A 76 -18.45 6.30 7.64
N ALA A 77 -19.07 7.47 7.67
CA ALA A 77 -20.06 7.87 6.67
C ALA A 77 -19.49 7.76 5.25
N PHE A 78 -18.26 8.27 5.02
CA PHE A 78 -17.59 8.18 3.73
C PHE A 78 -17.48 6.73 3.21
N LYS A 79 -17.10 5.79 4.09
CA LYS A 79 -16.89 4.40 3.69
C LYS A 79 -18.18 3.62 3.51
N ARG A 80 -19.22 3.93 4.29
CA ARG A 80 -20.55 3.37 4.07
C ARG A 80 -21.08 3.77 2.69
N VAL A 81 -20.97 5.06 2.35
CA VAL A 81 -21.37 5.56 1.03
C VAL A 81 -20.51 4.93 -0.08
N LEU A 82 -19.18 4.92 0.07
CA LEU A 82 -18.27 4.29 -0.92
C LEU A 82 -18.59 2.79 -1.12
N LYS A 83 -18.90 2.07 -0.04
CA LYS A 83 -19.29 0.64 -0.09
C LYS A 83 -20.65 0.40 -0.74
N ALA A 84 -21.60 1.34 -0.61
CA ALA A 84 -22.94 1.22 -1.18
C ALA A 84 -23.08 1.82 -2.59
N MET A 85 -22.12 2.65 -3.01
CA MET A 85 -22.16 3.40 -4.27
C MET A 85 -22.39 2.51 -5.51
N PRO A 86 -23.44 2.72 -6.32
CA PRO A 86 -23.64 1.95 -7.55
C PRO A 86 -22.51 2.11 -8.57
N GLU A 87 -22.22 1.09 -9.37
CA GLU A 87 -21.29 1.20 -10.49
C GLU A 87 -21.77 2.28 -11.48
N GLY A 88 -20.83 3.02 -12.07
CA GLY A 88 -21.10 4.16 -12.94
C GLY A 88 -21.39 5.48 -12.21
N THR A 89 -21.53 5.48 -10.88
CA THR A 89 -21.70 6.73 -10.10
C THR A 89 -20.54 7.68 -10.32
N ARG A 90 -20.87 8.96 -10.52
CA ARG A 90 -19.87 10.03 -10.68
C ARG A 90 -19.21 10.36 -9.35
N VAL A 91 -17.89 10.52 -9.40
CA VAL A 91 -17.06 11.01 -8.30
C VAL A 91 -16.07 12.03 -8.83
N GLN A 92 -15.47 12.83 -7.96
CA GLN A 92 -14.36 13.70 -8.33
C GLN A 92 -13.04 13.17 -7.73
N ILE A 93 -12.00 13.09 -8.55
CA ILE A 93 -10.64 12.74 -8.14
C ILE A 93 -9.74 13.97 -8.28
N ARG A 94 -8.90 14.24 -7.27
CA ARG A 94 -7.82 15.24 -7.35
C ARG A 94 -6.49 14.57 -7.12
N GLY A 95 -5.49 14.89 -7.93
CA GLY A 95 -4.15 14.32 -7.81
C GLY A 95 -3.36 14.41 -9.13
N PRO A 96 -2.24 13.69 -9.21
CA PRO A 96 -1.63 12.94 -8.11
C PRO A 96 -1.07 13.84 -7.00
N ALA A 97 -0.83 13.27 -5.83
CA ALA A 97 -0.20 13.93 -4.68
C ALA A 97 0.83 13.02 -4.02
N GLY A 98 1.76 13.62 -3.27
CA GLY A 98 2.77 12.91 -2.50
C GLY A 98 4.08 12.66 -3.25
N SER A 99 5.14 12.45 -2.47
CA SER A 99 6.51 12.19 -2.91
C SER A 99 7.01 10.80 -2.51
N PHE A 100 6.12 9.94 -2.01
CA PHE A 100 6.43 8.57 -1.61
C PHE A 100 6.57 7.66 -2.83
N VAL A 101 7.63 7.88 -3.60
CA VAL A 101 7.88 7.26 -4.90
C VAL A 101 9.28 6.67 -4.93
N LEU A 102 9.45 5.72 -5.83
CA LEU A 102 10.75 5.17 -6.17
C LEU A 102 11.59 6.20 -6.93
N ASP A 103 12.86 6.34 -6.58
CA ASP A 103 13.81 7.09 -7.43
C ASP A 103 14.20 6.20 -8.62
N GLU A 104 14.12 6.76 -9.84
CA GLU A 104 14.40 6.08 -11.11
C GLU A 104 15.91 5.98 -11.41
N GLY A 105 16.70 6.92 -10.89
CA GLY A 105 18.16 6.88 -10.97
C GLY A 105 18.79 5.90 -9.97
N GLU A 106 18.07 5.61 -8.89
CA GLU A 106 18.57 4.79 -7.79
C GLU A 106 18.65 3.29 -8.15
N ARG A 107 19.86 2.73 -8.07
CA ARG A 107 20.16 1.31 -8.35
C ARG A 107 20.32 0.47 -7.09
N ARG A 108 20.46 1.09 -5.90
CA ARG A 108 20.49 0.39 -4.62
C ARG A 108 19.18 -0.41 -4.42
N PRO A 109 19.21 -1.55 -3.70
CA PRO A 109 17.99 -2.28 -3.38
C PRO A 109 16.97 -1.41 -2.67
N ALA A 110 15.69 -1.64 -2.94
CA ALA A 110 14.59 -1.01 -2.20
C ALA A 110 13.96 -2.01 -1.25
N VAL A 111 13.82 -1.63 0.03
CA VAL A 111 13.19 -2.46 1.07
C VAL A 111 11.88 -1.81 1.50
N PHE A 112 10.77 -2.44 1.14
CA PHE A 112 9.43 -2.05 1.51
C PHE A 112 9.06 -2.73 2.83
N ILE A 113 8.67 -1.95 3.82
CA ILE A 113 8.22 -2.42 5.13
C ILE A 113 6.78 -1.97 5.31
N ALA A 114 5.85 -2.92 5.18
CA ALA A 114 4.42 -2.64 5.17
C ALA A 114 3.72 -3.17 6.42
N GLY A 115 2.84 -2.36 6.99
CA GLY A 115 1.87 -2.75 8.00
C GLY A 115 0.44 -2.60 7.50
N GLY A 116 -0.33 -3.68 7.49
CA GLY A 116 -1.76 -3.62 7.19
C GLY A 116 -2.08 -3.00 5.82
N ILE A 117 -2.81 -1.88 5.80
CA ILE A 117 -3.22 -1.20 4.56
C ILE A 117 -2.15 -0.26 3.98
N GLY A 118 -1.08 0.02 4.74
CA GLY A 118 0.11 0.73 4.23
C GLY A 118 0.83 -0.03 3.11
N ILE A 119 0.36 -1.25 2.78
CA ILE A 119 0.80 -1.99 1.59
C ILE A 119 0.45 -1.28 0.27
N THR A 120 -0.61 -0.46 0.25
CA THR A 120 -1.18 0.13 -0.98
C THR A 120 -0.19 0.89 -1.88
N PRO A 121 0.68 1.80 -1.40
CA PRO A 121 1.69 2.42 -2.25
C PRO A 121 2.68 1.39 -2.84
N PHE A 122 3.05 0.36 -2.07
CA PHE A 122 3.95 -0.68 -2.56
C PHE A 122 3.28 -1.61 -3.56
N VAL A 123 1.97 -1.87 -3.46
CA VAL A 123 1.24 -2.59 -4.52
C VAL A 123 1.36 -1.84 -5.84
N SER A 124 1.19 -0.52 -5.85
CA SER A 124 1.36 0.29 -7.07
C SER A 124 2.79 0.18 -7.62
N MET A 125 3.81 0.28 -6.76
CA MET A 125 5.22 0.15 -7.15
C MET A 125 5.54 -1.25 -7.70
N LEU A 126 5.04 -2.30 -7.05
CA LEU A 126 5.29 -3.69 -7.41
C LEU A 126 4.54 -4.09 -8.69
N ARG A 127 3.30 -3.63 -8.88
CA ARG A 127 2.58 -3.78 -10.15
C ARG A 127 3.29 -3.06 -11.29
N GLN A 128 3.79 -1.84 -11.06
CA GLN A 128 4.59 -1.15 -12.08
C GLN A 128 5.85 -1.96 -12.41
N SER A 129 6.54 -2.50 -11.40
CA SER A 129 7.74 -3.33 -11.62
C SER A 129 7.46 -4.64 -12.36
N ALA A 130 6.20 -5.11 -12.39
CA ALA A 130 5.80 -6.28 -13.16
C ALA A 130 5.57 -5.96 -14.64
N ILE A 131 5.21 -4.71 -14.95
CA ILE A 131 5.02 -4.19 -16.32
C ILE A 131 6.37 -3.74 -16.90
N GLU A 132 7.12 -3.00 -16.10
CA GLU A 132 8.43 -2.44 -16.43
C GLU A 132 9.45 -2.88 -15.36
N PRO A 133 10.14 -4.02 -15.57
CA PRO A 133 11.07 -4.58 -14.60
C PRO A 133 12.19 -3.61 -14.24
N LEU A 134 12.45 -3.47 -12.93
CA LEU A 134 13.55 -2.68 -12.41
C LEU A 134 14.83 -3.53 -12.33
N GLU A 135 15.97 -2.91 -12.63
CA GLU A 135 17.30 -3.55 -12.52
C GLU A 135 17.74 -3.76 -11.07
N ARG A 136 17.11 -3.07 -10.11
CA ARG A 136 17.43 -3.20 -8.68
C ARG A 136 16.62 -4.30 -8.00
N LYS A 137 17.16 -4.82 -6.90
CA LYS A 137 16.44 -5.74 -6.02
C LYS A 137 15.34 -5.01 -5.24
N LEU A 138 14.19 -5.67 -5.11
CA LEU A 138 13.03 -5.23 -4.35
C LEU A 138 12.75 -6.25 -3.25
N TYR A 139 12.62 -5.79 -2.02
CA TYR A 139 12.23 -6.62 -0.89
C TYR A 139 10.93 -6.07 -0.31
N LEU A 140 9.99 -6.95 0.02
CA LEU A 140 8.79 -6.58 0.78
C LEU A 140 8.73 -7.39 2.07
N LEU A 141 8.84 -6.71 3.21
CA LEU A 141 8.48 -7.26 4.50
C LEU A 141 7.07 -6.79 4.86
N TYR A 142 6.11 -7.71 4.87
CA TYR A 142 4.69 -7.40 5.04
C TYR A 142 4.15 -7.98 6.35
N SER A 143 3.81 -7.11 7.29
CA SER A 143 3.25 -7.48 8.59
C SER A 143 1.73 -7.27 8.67
N ASN A 144 1.04 -8.32 9.11
CA ASN A 144 -0.38 -8.26 9.47
C ASN A 144 -0.61 -8.98 10.81
N ARG A 145 -1.81 -8.84 11.39
CA ARG A 145 -2.18 -9.59 12.59
C ARG A 145 -2.45 -11.05 12.24
N ARG A 146 -3.32 -11.28 11.25
CA ARG A 146 -3.74 -12.62 10.80
C ARG A 146 -3.67 -12.74 9.27
N PRO A 147 -3.58 -13.96 8.71
CA PRO A 147 -3.56 -14.16 7.26
C PRO A 147 -4.77 -13.59 6.53
N GLU A 148 -5.97 -13.77 7.08
CA GLU A 148 -7.21 -13.24 6.52
C GLU A 148 -7.26 -11.70 6.48
N ASP A 149 -6.39 -11.01 7.25
CA ASP A 149 -6.27 -9.56 7.22
C ASP A 149 -5.37 -9.07 6.08
N ALA A 150 -4.56 -9.92 5.45
CA ALA A 150 -3.49 -9.49 4.54
C ALA A 150 -4.01 -9.17 3.13
N ALA A 151 -4.20 -7.88 2.84
CA ALA A 151 -4.65 -7.41 1.54
C ALA A 151 -3.61 -7.69 0.45
N PHE A 152 -4.07 -8.10 -0.74
CA PHE A 152 -3.22 -8.41 -1.91
C PHE A 152 -2.21 -9.56 -1.70
N LEU A 153 -2.29 -10.32 -0.61
CA LEU A 153 -1.29 -11.33 -0.25
C LEU A 153 -1.00 -12.32 -1.38
N ARG A 154 -2.05 -12.90 -1.99
CA ARG A 154 -1.89 -13.89 -3.07
C ARG A 154 -1.21 -13.31 -4.30
N GLU A 155 -1.58 -12.10 -4.69
CA GLU A 155 -0.99 -11.39 -5.83
C GLU A 155 0.50 -11.13 -5.58
N LEU A 156 0.83 -10.60 -4.40
CA LEU A 156 2.19 -10.26 -4.01
C LEU A 156 3.08 -11.51 -3.89
N MET A 157 2.56 -12.64 -3.41
CA MET A 157 3.31 -13.90 -3.42
C MET A 157 3.50 -14.46 -4.83
N ALA A 158 2.49 -14.35 -5.70
CA ALA A 158 2.59 -14.79 -7.09
C ALA A 158 3.60 -13.96 -7.90
N LEU A 159 3.79 -12.68 -7.56
CA LEU A 159 4.78 -11.82 -8.21
C LEU A 159 6.22 -12.29 -7.97
N GLU A 160 6.56 -12.77 -6.77
CA GLU A 160 7.89 -13.32 -6.46
C GLU A 160 8.26 -14.48 -7.39
N GLN A 161 7.30 -15.33 -7.74
CA GLN A 161 7.52 -16.46 -8.65
C GLN A 161 7.86 -16.04 -10.08
N ARG A 162 7.53 -14.80 -10.46
CA ARG A 162 7.67 -14.27 -11.83
C ARG A 162 8.73 -13.18 -11.96
N ASN A 163 9.17 -12.60 -10.84
CA ASN A 163 10.15 -11.53 -10.81
C ASN A 163 11.34 -11.93 -9.91
N SER A 164 12.44 -12.36 -10.52
CA SER A 164 13.67 -12.77 -9.83
C SER A 164 14.42 -11.63 -9.12
N ASN A 165 14.00 -10.38 -9.33
CA ASN A 165 14.49 -9.23 -8.59
C ASN A 165 13.64 -8.89 -7.37
N TYR A 166 12.54 -9.61 -7.12
CA TYR A 166 11.65 -9.35 -6.02
C TYR A 166 11.61 -10.51 -5.02
N ARG A 167 11.65 -10.17 -3.73
CA ARG A 167 11.54 -11.11 -2.60
C ARG A 167 10.50 -10.60 -1.61
N ILE A 168 9.58 -11.48 -1.20
CA ILE A 168 8.59 -11.18 -0.15
C ILE A 168 8.84 -12.01 1.11
N VAL A 169 8.70 -11.37 2.27
CA VAL A 169 8.64 -11.98 3.58
C VAL A 169 7.35 -11.49 4.25
N VAL A 170 6.47 -12.43 4.59
CA VAL A 170 5.20 -12.11 5.24
C VAL A 170 5.25 -12.60 6.67
N THR A 171 4.87 -11.75 7.62
CA THR A 171 4.84 -12.11 9.04
C THR A 171 3.49 -11.80 9.68
N MET A 172 3.05 -12.69 10.58
CA MET A 172 1.80 -12.56 11.30
C MET A 172 2.04 -12.37 12.80
N SER A 173 1.48 -11.31 13.39
CA SER A 173 1.72 -10.94 14.79
C SER A 173 0.69 -11.49 15.79
N GLY A 174 -0.39 -12.14 15.33
CA GLY A 174 -1.48 -12.63 16.19
C GLY A 174 -2.18 -13.86 15.60
N THR A 175 -1.40 -14.89 15.29
CA THR A 175 -1.86 -16.13 14.63
C THR A 175 -2.78 -16.98 15.49
N GLU A 176 -2.76 -16.80 16.80
CA GLU A 176 -3.65 -17.46 17.76
C GLU A 176 -5.13 -17.10 17.57
N GLU A 177 -5.40 -15.94 16.95
CA GLU A 177 -6.74 -15.46 16.61
C GLU A 177 -7.10 -15.71 15.13
N ALA A 178 -6.23 -16.39 14.37
CA ALA A 178 -6.43 -16.62 12.94
C ALA A 178 -7.37 -17.80 12.69
N ARG A 179 -8.27 -17.63 11.72
CA ARG A 179 -9.08 -18.73 11.19
C ARG A 179 -8.33 -19.54 10.14
N GLU A 180 -7.39 -18.89 9.45
CA GLU A 180 -6.53 -19.53 8.47
C GLU A 180 -5.20 -19.95 9.11
N SER A 181 -4.73 -21.15 8.80
CA SER A 181 -3.43 -21.63 9.26
C SER A 181 -2.31 -20.81 8.62
N TRP A 182 -1.31 -20.42 9.42
CA TRP A 182 -0.12 -19.73 8.94
C TRP A 182 1.14 -20.54 9.21
N ASN A 183 1.92 -20.83 8.17
CA ASN A 183 3.19 -21.56 8.28
C ASN A 183 4.43 -20.71 7.99
N GLY A 184 4.26 -19.40 7.79
CA GLY A 184 5.37 -18.46 7.54
C GLY A 184 5.93 -17.82 8.82
N GLU A 185 6.60 -16.69 8.66
CA GLU A 185 7.19 -15.93 9.78
C GLU A 185 6.12 -15.46 10.78
N ARG A 186 6.49 -15.36 12.05
CA ARG A 186 5.61 -14.91 13.12
C ARG A 186 6.26 -13.79 13.91
N GLY A 187 5.41 -12.91 14.44
CA GLY A 187 5.83 -11.75 15.22
C GLY A 187 5.89 -10.46 14.40
N ARG A 188 6.42 -9.42 15.04
CA ARG A 188 6.65 -8.12 14.41
C ARG A 188 7.97 -8.13 13.65
N ILE A 189 8.08 -7.27 12.64
CA ILE A 189 9.34 -7.08 11.92
C ILE A 189 10.36 -6.49 12.89
N ASP A 190 11.50 -7.15 13.01
CA ASP A 190 12.61 -6.76 13.86
C ASP A 190 13.94 -6.82 13.11
N LYS A 191 15.03 -6.44 13.79
CA LYS A 191 16.38 -6.47 13.22
C LYS A 191 16.79 -7.87 12.76
N ALA A 192 16.48 -8.91 13.53
CA ALA A 192 16.84 -10.27 13.19
C ALA A 192 16.14 -10.75 11.90
N MET A 193 14.89 -10.36 11.68
CA MET A 193 14.17 -10.65 10.44
C MET A 193 14.79 -9.93 9.23
N LEU A 194 15.20 -8.68 9.42
CA LEU A 194 15.90 -7.92 8.38
C LEU A 194 17.23 -8.60 8.00
N GLU A 195 18.03 -9.01 9.00
CA GLU A 195 19.31 -9.70 8.81
C GLU A 195 19.17 -11.06 8.12
N ARG A 196 18.07 -11.78 8.36
CA ARG A 196 17.78 -13.03 7.62
C ARG A 196 17.36 -12.80 6.18
N THR A 197 16.82 -11.62 5.87
CA THR A 197 16.23 -11.32 4.56
C THR A 197 17.22 -10.64 3.61
N LEU A 198 18.11 -9.81 4.15
CA LEU A 198 18.99 -8.92 3.40
C LEU A 198 20.45 -9.32 3.58
N VAL A 199 21.23 -9.22 2.50
CA VAL A 199 22.68 -9.48 2.53
C VAL A 199 23.41 -8.38 3.30
N ASP A 200 22.99 -7.13 3.09
CA ASP A 200 23.53 -5.93 3.74
C ASP A 200 22.37 -5.00 4.09
N LEU A 201 22.34 -4.51 5.33
CA LEU A 201 21.31 -3.61 5.84
C LEU A 201 21.58 -2.14 5.51
N LEU A 202 22.82 -1.76 5.21
CA LEU A 202 23.25 -0.36 5.05
C LEU A 202 23.18 0.14 3.61
N VAL A 203 23.23 -0.78 2.65
CA VAL A 203 23.14 -0.45 1.21
C VAL A 203 21.73 -0.09 0.75
N PRO A 204 20.64 -0.77 1.19
CA PRO A 204 19.31 -0.51 0.67
C PRO A 204 18.74 0.84 1.07
N VAL A 205 17.74 1.27 0.32
CA VAL A 205 16.86 2.36 0.73
C VAL A 205 15.53 1.82 1.22
N TYR A 206 15.14 2.24 2.43
CA TYR A 206 13.98 1.73 3.13
C TYR A 206 12.77 2.63 2.91
N TYR A 207 11.64 1.99 2.63
CA TYR A 207 10.35 2.63 2.54
C TYR A 207 9.42 1.97 3.55
N VAL A 208 8.91 2.73 4.52
CA VAL A 208 8.10 2.21 5.62
C VAL A 208 6.71 2.82 5.53
N ALA A 209 5.68 1.98 5.43
CA ALA A 209 4.29 2.44 5.33
C ALA A 209 3.34 1.57 6.14
N GLY A 210 2.56 2.18 7.03
CA GLY A 210 1.64 1.45 7.90
C GLY A 210 1.06 2.29 9.03
N PRO A 211 0.46 1.65 10.06
CA PRO A 211 0.00 2.33 11.26
C PRO A 211 1.15 3.11 11.94
N PRO A 212 0.89 4.29 12.55
CA PRO A 212 1.94 5.10 13.17
C PRO A 212 2.83 4.32 14.14
N ALA A 213 2.23 3.50 15.01
CA ALA A 213 2.97 2.66 15.96
C ALA A 213 3.95 1.67 15.29
N MET A 214 3.64 1.20 14.07
CA MET A 214 4.53 0.33 13.31
C MET A 214 5.65 1.12 12.63
N VAL A 215 5.34 2.28 12.06
CA VAL A 215 6.34 3.18 11.46
C VAL A 215 7.35 3.64 12.51
N GLU A 216 6.86 4.06 13.68
CA GLU A 216 7.68 4.44 14.83
C GLU A 216 8.55 3.27 15.34
N ALA A 217 7.96 2.07 15.48
CA ALA A 217 8.69 0.89 15.93
C ALA A 217 9.84 0.48 14.99
N MET A 218 9.81 0.87 13.71
CA MET A 218 10.89 0.58 12.76
C MET A 218 12.10 1.51 12.90
N GLN A 219 11.97 2.66 13.58
CA GLN A 219 13.08 3.60 13.76
C GLN A 219 14.22 2.96 14.55
N GLY A 220 13.91 2.24 15.64
CA GLY A 220 14.90 1.60 16.51
C GLY A 220 15.74 0.52 15.80
N PRO A 221 15.12 -0.50 15.18
CA PRO A 221 15.84 -1.55 14.45
C PRO A 221 16.72 -1.02 13.31
N LEU A 222 16.22 -0.04 12.53
CA LEU A 222 16.98 0.53 11.42
C LEU A 222 18.16 1.38 11.92
N ALA A 223 17.93 2.25 12.91
CA ALA A 223 19.01 3.03 13.53
C ALA A 223 20.05 2.14 14.22
N GLY A 224 19.61 1.11 14.95
CA GLY A 224 20.47 0.12 15.60
C GLY A 224 21.19 -0.82 14.62
N ALA A 225 20.81 -0.82 13.35
CA ALA A 225 21.55 -1.45 12.26
C ALA A 225 22.53 -0.48 11.59
N GLY A 226 22.48 0.82 11.90
CA GLY A 226 23.32 1.86 11.32
C GLY A 226 22.76 2.51 10.04
N VAL A 227 21.50 2.24 9.70
CA VAL A 227 20.84 2.84 8.53
C VAL A 227 20.70 4.34 8.73
N LYS A 228 21.14 5.12 7.74
CA LYS A 228 21.05 6.58 7.79
C LYS A 228 19.62 7.06 7.60
N THR A 229 19.25 8.13 8.27
CA THR A 229 17.90 8.72 8.14
C THR A 229 17.57 9.14 6.71
N GLU A 230 18.56 9.60 5.93
CA GLU A 230 18.38 9.94 4.51
C GLU A 230 17.98 8.75 3.62
N ASP A 231 18.27 7.53 4.08
CA ASP A 231 17.94 6.28 3.39
C ASP A 231 16.62 5.66 3.91
N ILE A 232 15.86 6.39 4.73
CA ILE A 232 14.56 5.96 5.26
C ILE A 232 13.48 6.93 4.81
N ARG A 233 12.46 6.41 4.13
CA ARG A 233 11.28 7.16 3.67
C ARG A 233 10.06 6.57 4.37
N CYS A 234 9.26 7.41 5.01
CA CYS A 234 8.09 6.96 5.76
C CYS A 234 6.79 7.55 5.21
N ASP A 235 5.70 6.79 5.28
CA ASP A 235 4.33 7.25 5.03
C ASP A 235 3.39 6.65 6.09
N GLU A 236 2.72 7.50 6.86
CA GLU A 236 1.90 7.08 8.00
C GLU A 236 0.42 7.01 7.62
N PHE A 237 -0.18 5.84 7.88
CA PHE A 237 -1.59 5.59 7.63
C PHE A 237 -2.33 5.59 8.97
N PHE A 238 -2.88 6.75 9.32
CA PHE A 238 -3.89 6.81 10.37
C PHE A 238 -5.08 5.98 9.87
N GLY A 239 -5.57 5.02 10.65
CA GLY A 239 -6.64 4.12 10.26
C GLY A 239 -8.00 4.82 10.13
N TYR A 240 -8.10 5.85 9.29
CA TYR A 240 -9.33 6.38 8.71
C TYR A 240 -10.16 5.21 8.25
#